data_AF-A0A7S1TWQ7-F1
#
_entry.id   AF-A0A7S1TWQ7-F1
#
_cell.length_a   1.000
_cell.length_b   1.000
_cell.length_c   1.000
_cell.angle_alpha   90.00
_cell.angle_beta   90.00
_cell.angle_gamma   90.00
#
_symmetry.space_group_name_H-M   'P 1'
#
loop_
_entity.id
_entity.type
_entity.pdbx_description
1 polymer ?
#
loop_
_entity_poly.entity_id
_entity_poly.type
_entity_poly.pdbx_seq_one_letter_code
_entity_poly.pdbx_strand_id
1 'polypeptide(L)'
;GGQWERALSLLEEMQEKHGIAPNVITYSAAISACANGGGEWERALWLLEEMQEKHGIAPNVVTYNAAISACEKGGGEWERALWLLEEMQEKHGIAPDVFTYSSAISACEKGGGQWERALRLLEEMQEKHGLTPNVITYSAAISACAKGGGQWERALSLLEEMQEKHGIAPDVITYSSAISACEKGGGEWERA
;
A
#
# COMPACT_ATOMS: atom_id res chain seq x y z
N GLY A 1 -10.84 -6.28 -17.73
CA GLY A 1 -10.26 -6.88 -16.52
C GLY A 1 -10.98 -8.16 -16.19
N GLY A 2 -10.44 -9.31 -16.59
CA GLY A 2 -11.00 -10.63 -16.25
C GLY A 2 -9.93 -11.70 -16.02
N GLN A 3 -8.68 -11.27 -15.82
CA GLN A 3 -7.57 -12.19 -15.57
C GLN A 3 -7.57 -12.72 -14.13
N TRP A 4 -8.13 -11.97 -13.18
CA TRP A 4 -8.27 -12.40 -11.79
C TRP A 4 -9.36 -13.46 -11.63
N GLU A 5 -10.53 -13.30 -12.26
CA GLU A 5 -11.58 -14.34 -12.28
C GLU A 5 -11.05 -15.66 -12.82
N ARG A 6 -10.25 -15.60 -13.90
CA ARG A 6 -9.58 -16.78 -14.45
C ARG A 6 -8.58 -17.39 -13.47
N ALA A 7 -7.79 -16.58 -12.77
CA ALA A 7 -6.86 -17.07 -11.75
C ALA A 7 -7.59 -17.81 -10.62
N LEU A 8 -8.74 -17.29 -10.17
CA LEU A 8 -9.57 -17.95 -9.14
C LEU A 8 -10.17 -19.26 -9.67
N SER A 9 -10.71 -19.25 -10.89
CA SER A 9 -11.26 -20.47 -11.49
C SER A 9 -10.22 -21.58 -11.65
N LEU A 10 -8.96 -21.21 -11.92
CA LEU A 10 -7.86 -22.17 -12.00
C LEU A 10 -7.46 -22.71 -10.63
N LEU A 11 -7.53 -21.88 -9.58
CA LEU A 11 -7.30 -22.29 -8.20
C LEU A 11 -8.38 -23.29 -7.74
N GLU A 12 -9.65 -22.98 -8.00
CA GLU A 12 -10.78 -23.87 -7.71
C GLU A 12 -10.67 -25.18 -8.50
N GLU A 13 -10.37 -25.11 -9.80
CA GLU A 13 -10.18 -26.31 -10.61
C GLU A 13 -9.03 -27.18 -10.12
N MET A 14 -7.89 -26.58 -9.74
CA MET A 14 -6.74 -27.27 -9.17
C MET A 14 -7.14 -28.06 -7.91
N GLN A 15 -7.94 -27.46 -7.03
CA GLN A 15 -8.41 -28.06 -5.78
C GLN A 15 -9.49 -29.12 -6.01
N GLU A 16 -10.56 -28.79 -6.74
CA GLU A 16 -11.77 -29.60 -6.81
C GLU A 16 -11.70 -30.70 -7.88
N LYS A 17 -11.18 -30.39 -9.07
CA LYS A 17 -11.17 -31.36 -10.18
C LYS A 17 -9.94 -32.25 -10.16
N HIS A 18 -8.79 -31.68 -9.81
CA HIS A 18 -7.51 -32.39 -9.87
C HIS A 18 -7.00 -32.83 -8.49
N GLY A 19 -7.61 -32.37 -7.40
CA GLY A 19 -7.23 -32.74 -6.03
C GLY A 19 -5.81 -32.28 -5.64
N ILE A 20 -5.27 -31.26 -6.32
CA ILE A 20 -3.91 -30.80 -6.12
C ILE A 20 -3.93 -29.75 -5.00
N ALA A 21 -3.15 -30.00 -3.94
CA ALA A 21 -3.07 -29.08 -2.81
C ALA A 21 -2.41 -27.76 -3.24
N PRO A 22 -3.06 -26.60 -3.03
CA PRO A 22 -2.44 -25.31 -3.26
C PRO A 22 -1.30 -25.08 -2.27
N ASN A 23 -0.36 -24.23 -2.66
CA ASN A 23 0.73 -23.79 -1.80
C ASN A 23 0.77 -22.26 -1.73
N VAL A 24 1.75 -21.73 -1.00
CA VAL A 24 1.94 -20.29 -0.85
C VAL A 24 2.06 -19.57 -2.20
N ILE A 25 2.74 -20.17 -3.18
CA ILE A 25 2.95 -19.55 -4.50
C ILE A 25 1.61 -19.42 -5.24
N THR A 26 0.79 -20.47 -5.23
CA THR A 26 -0.53 -20.44 -5.88
C THR A 26 -1.43 -19.36 -5.28
N TYR A 27 -1.45 -19.26 -3.94
CA TYR A 27 -2.23 -18.24 -3.25
C TYR A 27 -1.68 -16.83 -3.47
N SER A 28 -0.36 -16.62 -3.35
CA SER A 28 0.25 -15.31 -3.63
C SER A 28 -0.05 -14.84 -5.05
N ALA A 29 -0.06 -15.75 -6.04
CA ALA A 29 -0.39 -15.43 -7.43
C ALA A 29 -1.87 -15.06 -7.60
N ALA A 30 -2.80 -15.80 -6.96
CA ALA A 30 -4.23 -15.50 -6.99
C ALA A 30 -4.53 -14.13 -6.33
N ILE A 31 -3.94 -13.86 -5.17
CA ILE A 31 -4.09 -12.57 -4.47
C ILE A 31 -3.51 -11.43 -5.31
N SER A 32 -2.34 -11.63 -5.92
CA SER A 32 -1.74 -10.64 -6.84
C SER A 32 -2.61 -10.39 -8.06
N ALA A 33 -3.29 -11.41 -8.57
CA ALA A 33 -4.24 -11.26 -9.65
C ALA A 33 -5.44 -10.41 -9.23
N CYS A 34 -6.00 -10.62 -8.02
CA CYS A 34 -7.07 -9.77 -7.46
C CYS A 34 -6.63 -8.30 -7.31
N ALA A 35 -5.40 -8.08 -6.83
CA ALA A 35 -4.84 -6.73 -6.72
C ALA A 35 -4.77 -6.02 -8.08
N ASN A 36 -4.26 -6.71 -9.12
CA ASN A 36 -4.10 -6.16 -10.46
C ASN A 36 -5.41 -6.17 -11.29
N GLY A 37 -6.40 -6.93 -10.83
CA GLY A 37 -7.64 -7.23 -11.54
C GLY A 37 -8.73 -6.17 -11.47
N GLY A 38 -8.48 -5.08 -10.75
CA GLY A 38 -9.47 -4.05 -10.43
C GLY A 38 -9.38 -3.54 -9.00
N GLY A 39 -8.45 -4.07 -8.19
CA GLY A 39 -8.38 -3.75 -6.77
C GLY A 39 -9.46 -4.49 -5.98
N GLU A 40 -9.71 -5.76 -6.31
CA GLU A 40 -10.67 -6.64 -5.64
C GLU A 40 -10.16 -7.04 -4.25
N TRP A 41 -10.09 -6.07 -3.35
CA TRP A 41 -9.48 -6.20 -2.03
C TRP A 41 -10.21 -7.19 -1.14
N GLU A 42 -11.55 -7.26 -1.22
CA GLU A 42 -12.36 -8.22 -0.47
C GLU A 42 -11.96 -9.66 -0.79
N ARG A 43 -11.78 -9.96 -2.09
CA ARG A 43 -11.36 -11.29 -2.57
C ARG A 43 -9.91 -11.59 -2.21
N ALA A 44 -9.04 -10.60 -2.30
CA ALA A 44 -7.64 -10.74 -1.88
C ALA A 44 -7.52 -11.08 -0.39
N LEU A 45 -8.30 -10.40 0.48
CA LEU A 45 -8.34 -10.68 1.92
C LEU A 45 -8.96 -12.05 2.21
N TRP A 46 -10.05 -12.40 1.53
CA TRP A 46 -10.68 -13.71 1.69
C TRP A 46 -9.73 -14.86 1.34
N LEU A 47 -8.95 -14.75 0.28
CA LEU A 47 -7.93 -15.74 -0.08
C LEU A 47 -6.80 -15.83 0.95
N LEU A 48 -6.40 -14.70 1.52
CA LEU A 48 -5.38 -14.64 2.58
C LEU A 48 -5.88 -15.34 3.86
N GLU A 49 -7.15 -15.19 4.20
CA GLU A 49 -7.79 -15.90 5.31
C GLU A 49 -7.95 -17.39 5.00
N GLU A 50 -8.43 -17.74 3.80
CA GLU A 50 -8.62 -19.13 3.38
C GLU A 50 -7.30 -19.92 3.42
N MET A 51 -6.19 -19.34 2.92
CA MET A 51 -4.90 -20.02 2.96
C MET A 51 -4.42 -20.29 4.39
N GLN A 52 -4.73 -19.41 5.34
CA GLN A 52 -4.35 -19.56 6.74
C GLN A 52 -5.26 -20.57 7.47
N GLU A 53 -6.57 -20.33 7.46
CA GLU A 53 -7.52 -21.05 8.32
C GLU A 53 -7.91 -22.41 7.75
N LYS A 54 -8.14 -22.50 6.44
CA LYS A 54 -8.61 -23.73 5.79
C LYS A 54 -7.46 -24.65 5.40
N HIS A 55 -6.36 -24.07 4.93
CA HIS A 55 -5.23 -24.84 4.39
C HIS A 55 -4.00 -24.85 5.30
N GLY A 56 -3.95 -24.05 6.37
CA GLY A 56 -2.81 -24.01 7.29
C GLY A 56 -1.51 -23.53 6.62
N ILE A 57 -1.61 -22.81 5.50
CA ILE A 57 -0.48 -22.33 4.72
C ILE A 57 -0.02 -21.00 5.32
N ALA A 58 1.23 -20.96 5.77
CA ALA A 58 1.82 -19.74 6.30
C ALA A 58 1.98 -18.68 5.19
N PRO A 59 1.44 -17.46 5.36
CA PRO A 59 1.70 -16.36 4.44
C PRO A 59 3.16 -15.92 4.53
N ASN A 60 3.64 -15.26 3.48
CA ASN A 60 4.95 -14.64 3.44
C ASN A 60 4.83 -13.16 3.02
N VAL A 61 5.97 -12.47 2.93
CA VAL A 61 6.02 -11.06 2.52
C VAL A 61 5.35 -10.80 1.17
N VAL A 62 5.46 -11.73 0.21
CA VAL A 62 4.85 -11.58 -1.12
C VAL A 62 3.33 -11.64 -1.02
N THR A 63 2.79 -12.56 -0.22
CA THR A 63 1.35 -12.67 0.02
C THR A 63 0.78 -11.40 0.67
N TYR A 64 1.44 -10.90 1.71
CA TYR A 64 1.01 -9.66 2.38
C TYR A 64 1.14 -8.43 1.49
N ASN A 65 2.25 -8.31 0.76
CA ASN A 65 2.45 -7.23 -0.22
C ASN A 65 1.34 -7.22 -1.28
N ALA A 66 0.94 -8.39 -1.77
CA ALA A 66 -0.16 -8.50 -2.74
C ALA A 66 -1.51 -8.08 -2.13
N ALA A 67 -1.82 -8.49 -0.90
CA ALA A 67 -3.04 -8.11 -0.21
C ALA A 67 -3.10 -6.60 0.11
N ILE A 68 -2.02 -6.03 0.61
CA ILE A 68 -1.90 -4.58 0.88
C ILE A 68 -2.02 -3.78 -0.44
N SER A 69 -1.38 -4.24 -1.52
CA SER A 69 -1.53 -3.61 -2.84
C SER A 69 -2.96 -3.74 -3.38
N ALA A 70 -3.70 -4.80 -3.03
CA ALA A 70 -5.12 -4.90 -3.38
C ALA A 70 -5.93 -3.81 -2.66
N CYS A 71 -5.72 -3.60 -1.35
CA CYS A 71 -6.36 -2.52 -0.59
C CYS A 71 -6.02 -1.13 -1.15
N GLU A 72 -4.76 -0.92 -1.54
CA GLU A 72 -4.29 0.30 -2.21
C GLU A 72 -5.01 0.54 -3.55
N LYS A 73 -5.18 -0.51 -4.37
CA LYS A 73 -5.83 -0.40 -5.68
C LYS A 73 -7.36 -0.39 -5.60
N GLY A 74 -7.92 -0.94 -4.52
CA GLY A 74 -9.35 -1.10 -4.29
C GLY A 74 -10.09 0.14 -3.79
N GLY A 75 -9.58 1.34 -4.09
CA GLY A 75 -10.16 2.60 -3.61
C GLY A 75 -9.44 3.21 -2.41
N GLY A 76 -8.35 2.61 -1.93
CA GLY A 76 -7.58 3.14 -0.81
C GLY A 76 -8.17 2.72 0.55
N GLU A 77 -8.42 1.42 0.71
CA GLU A 77 -8.87 0.80 1.97
C GLU A 77 -7.75 0.83 3.01
N TRP A 78 -7.42 2.03 3.49
CA TRP A 78 -6.27 2.30 4.33
C TRP A 78 -6.35 1.59 5.68
N GLU A 79 -7.55 1.45 6.27
CA GLU A 79 -7.73 0.71 7.53
C GLU A 79 -7.32 -0.75 7.38
N ARG A 80 -7.71 -1.39 6.27
CA ARG A 80 -7.35 -2.78 5.97
C ARG A 80 -5.87 -2.92 5.66
N ALA A 81 -5.30 -1.99 4.90
CA ALA A 81 -3.88 -1.98 4.58
C ALA A 81 -3.00 -1.86 5.84
N LEU A 82 -3.37 -0.99 6.78
CA LEU A 82 -2.68 -0.83 8.06
C LEU A 82 -2.83 -2.06 8.96
N TRP A 83 -4.04 -2.62 9.03
CA TRP A 83 -4.29 -3.83 9.80
C TRP A 83 -3.46 -5.01 9.28
N LEU A 84 -3.34 -5.19 7.96
CA LEU A 84 -2.48 -6.21 7.37
C LEU A 84 -0.99 -5.99 7.68
N LEU A 85 -0.55 -4.73 7.68
CA LEU A 85 0.84 -4.36 8.02
C LEU A 85 1.16 -4.67 9.50
N GLU A 86 0.21 -4.45 10.40
CA GLU A 86 0.32 -4.82 11.81
C GLU A 86 0.28 -6.35 11.98
N GLU A 87 -0.67 -7.03 11.32
CA GLU A 87 -0.81 -8.49 11.39
C GLU A 87 0.47 -9.21 10.91
N MET A 88 1.04 -8.78 9.78
CA MET A 88 2.27 -9.41 9.28
C MET A 88 3.44 -9.27 10.26
N GLN A 89 3.54 -8.13 10.97
CA GLN A 89 4.60 -7.86 11.94
C GLN A 89 4.37 -8.61 13.25
N GLU A 90 3.18 -8.48 13.85
CA GLU A 90 2.91 -8.90 15.22
C GLU A 90 2.51 -10.37 15.31
N LYS A 91 1.63 -10.82 14.42
CA LYS A 91 1.11 -12.21 14.43
C LYS A 91 2.07 -13.16 13.75
N HIS A 92 2.68 -12.74 12.64
CA HIS A 92 3.51 -13.63 11.82
C HIS A 92 5.01 -13.35 11.88
N GLY A 93 5.45 -12.24 12.50
CA GLY A 93 6.87 -11.89 12.60
C GLY A 93 7.55 -11.66 11.24
N ILE A 94 6.76 -11.32 10.21
CA ILE A 94 7.24 -11.07 8.85
C ILE A 94 7.70 -9.63 8.77
N ALA A 95 8.97 -9.43 8.42
CA ALA A 95 9.53 -8.10 8.24
C ALA A 95 8.91 -7.42 7.00
N PRO A 96 8.31 -6.22 7.14
CA PRO A 96 7.87 -5.41 6.01
C PRO A 96 9.07 -4.91 5.20
N ASP A 97 8.87 -4.73 3.90
CA ASP A 97 9.85 -4.16 2.99
C ASP A 97 9.38 -2.78 2.46
N VAL A 98 10.22 -2.18 1.61
CA VAL A 98 9.91 -0.87 1.01
C VAL A 98 8.60 -0.92 0.21
N PHE A 99 8.29 -2.04 -0.45
CA PHE A 99 7.06 -2.19 -1.20
C PHE A 99 5.83 -2.27 -0.27
N THR A 100 5.95 -2.98 0.85
CA THR A 100 4.90 -3.04 1.88
C THR A 100 4.52 -1.65 2.35
N TYR A 101 5.50 -0.84 2.78
CA TYR A 101 5.25 0.52 3.26
C TYR A 101 4.78 1.45 2.14
N SER A 102 5.36 1.37 0.94
CA SER A 102 4.93 2.20 -0.19
C SER A 102 3.47 1.95 -0.56
N SER A 103 3.02 0.69 -0.51
CA SER A 103 1.63 0.32 -0.79
C SER A 103 0.68 0.79 0.32
N ALA A 104 1.08 0.65 1.60
CA ALA A 104 0.28 1.13 2.73
C ALA A 104 0.13 2.67 2.74
N ILE A 105 1.24 3.40 2.49
CA ILE A 105 1.22 4.87 2.37
C ILE A 105 0.35 5.31 1.19
N SER A 106 0.45 4.61 0.04
CA SER A 106 -0.40 4.86 -1.12
C SER A 106 -1.88 4.56 -0.85
N ALA A 107 -2.20 3.56 -0.02
CA ALA A 107 -3.56 3.32 0.43
C ALA A 107 -4.09 4.50 1.28
N CYS A 108 -3.29 5.04 2.20
CA CYS A 108 -3.63 6.25 2.97
C CYS A 108 -3.86 7.48 2.08
N GLU A 109 -3.04 7.63 1.03
CA GLU A 109 -3.16 8.69 0.03
C GLU A 109 -4.47 8.62 -0.77
N LYS A 110 -4.87 7.41 -1.18
CA LYS A 110 -6.13 7.16 -1.91
C LYS A 110 -7.37 7.18 -1.01
N GLY A 111 -7.22 6.77 0.25
CA GLY A 111 -8.28 6.70 1.27
C GLY A 111 -8.74 8.04 1.86
N GLY A 112 -8.77 9.09 1.04
CA GLY A 112 -9.18 10.43 1.46
C GLY A 112 -8.04 11.31 1.99
N GLY A 113 -6.77 10.97 1.73
CA GLY A 113 -5.63 11.81 2.13
C GLY A 113 -5.34 11.75 3.62
N GLN A 114 -5.22 10.54 4.18
CA GLN A 114 -4.87 10.28 5.59
C GLN A 114 -3.39 10.63 5.86
N TRP A 115 -3.04 11.92 5.75
CA TRP A 115 -1.67 12.41 5.76
C TRP A 115 -0.93 12.06 7.05
N GLU A 116 -1.58 12.15 8.22
CA GLU A 116 -0.95 11.79 9.50
C GLU A 116 -0.53 10.31 9.55
N ARG A 117 -1.34 9.43 8.97
CA ARG A 117 -1.04 7.99 8.89
C ARG A 117 0.10 7.75 7.91
N ALA A 118 0.06 8.39 6.75
CA ALA A 118 1.11 8.30 5.74
C ALA A 118 2.49 8.76 6.28
N LEU A 119 2.54 9.88 7.01
CA LEU A 119 3.79 10.39 7.60
C LEU A 119 4.31 9.46 8.71
N ARG A 120 3.43 8.98 9.60
CA ARG A 120 3.84 8.02 10.63
C ARG A 120 4.42 6.74 10.04
N LEU A 121 3.84 6.23 8.95
CA LEU A 121 4.40 5.06 8.25
C LEU A 121 5.76 5.35 7.61
N LEU A 122 5.95 6.56 7.07
CA LEU A 122 7.22 6.99 6.49
C LEU A 122 8.32 7.11 7.56
N GLU A 123 7.98 7.63 8.74
CA GLU A 123 8.87 7.66 9.90
C GLU A 123 9.16 6.24 10.40
N GLU A 124 8.14 5.40 10.56
CA GLU A 124 8.27 4.03 11.03
C GLU A 124 9.20 3.21 10.12
N MET A 125 9.05 3.29 8.79
CA MET A 125 9.91 2.55 7.88
C MET A 125 11.39 2.98 8.00
N GLN A 126 11.66 4.26 8.24
CA GLN A 126 13.01 4.79 8.39
C GLN A 126 13.61 4.45 9.75
N GLU A 127 12.89 4.74 10.84
CA GLU A 127 13.43 4.68 12.19
C GLU A 127 13.39 3.27 12.78
N LYS A 128 12.28 2.55 12.61
CA LYS A 128 12.08 1.21 13.20
C LYS A 128 12.69 0.12 12.34
N HIS A 129 12.58 0.25 11.01
CA HIS A 129 13.01 -0.80 10.08
C HIS A 129 14.28 -0.45 9.29
N GLY A 130 14.79 0.78 9.39
CA GLY A 130 16.01 1.19 8.67
C GLY A 130 15.85 1.16 7.14
N LEU A 131 14.62 1.18 6.64
CA LEU A 131 14.32 1.11 5.22
C LEU A 131 14.50 2.50 4.60
N THR A 132 15.16 2.54 3.44
CA THR A 132 15.29 3.78 2.67
C THR A 132 14.04 3.98 1.81
N PRO A 133 13.28 5.07 2.00
CA PRO A 133 12.14 5.37 1.15
C PRO A 133 12.57 5.59 -0.30
N ASN A 134 11.66 5.37 -1.24
CA ASN A 134 11.91 5.63 -2.66
C ASN A 134 11.01 6.75 -3.18
N VAL A 135 11.13 7.06 -4.47
CA VAL A 135 10.32 8.07 -5.15
C VAL A 135 8.81 7.84 -5.01
N ILE A 136 8.38 6.57 -5.03
CA ILE A 136 6.97 6.19 -4.89
C ILE A 136 6.50 6.48 -3.47
N THR A 137 7.29 6.10 -2.47
CA THR A 137 6.98 6.34 -1.05
C THR A 137 6.81 7.84 -0.75
N TYR A 138 7.79 8.67 -1.16
CA TYR A 138 7.72 10.12 -0.95
C TYR A 138 6.59 10.77 -1.73
N SER A 139 6.41 10.39 -3.00
CA SER A 139 5.33 10.96 -3.82
C SER A 139 3.95 10.66 -3.25
N ALA A 140 3.74 9.45 -2.71
CA ALA A 140 2.49 9.09 -2.04
C ALA A 140 2.29 9.87 -0.73
N ALA A 141 3.33 10.04 0.09
CA ALA A 141 3.24 10.84 1.32
C ALA A 141 2.93 12.33 1.03
N ILE A 142 3.61 12.93 0.05
CA ILE A 142 3.40 14.32 -0.39
C ILE A 142 1.99 14.49 -0.96
N SER A 143 1.54 13.56 -1.81
CA SER A 143 0.16 13.57 -2.34
C SER A 143 -0.88 13.41 -1.22
N ALA A 144 -0.63 12.58 -0.21
CA ALA A 144 -1.49 12.47 0.96
C ALA A 144 -1.61 13.82 1.69
N CYS A 145 -0.50 14.54 1.90
CA CYS A 145 -0.52 15.90 2.47
C CYS A 145 -1.31 16.89 1.61
N ALA A 146 -1.18 16.81 0.29
CA ALA A 146 -1.93 17.66 -0.65
C ALA A 146 -3.44 17.36 -0.67
N LYS A 147 -3.83 16.10 -0.45
CA LYS A 147 -5.23 15.66 -0.36
C LYS A 147 -5.85 15.93 1.02
N GLY A 148 -5.03 15.89 2.07
CA GLY A 148 -5.39 16.10 3.47
C GLY A 148 -5.80 17.53 3.86
N GLY A 149 -6.02 18.42 2.88
CA GLY A 149 -6.67 19.71 3.11
C GLY A 149 -5.77 20.86 3.57
N GLY A 150 -4.51 20.94 3.10
CA GLY A 150 -3.69 22.15 3.27
C GLY A 150 -2.35 21.97 3.98
N GLN A 151 -1.83 20.74 4.08
CA GLN A 151 -0.52 20.47 4.70
C GLN A 151 0.65 20.77 3.74
N TRP A 152 0.67 21.99 3.18
CA TRP A 152 1.65 22.39 2.17
C TRP A 152 3.07 22.50 2.73
N GLU A 153 3.23 22.99 3.96
CA GLU A 153 4.53 23.07 4.63
C GLU A 153 5.18 21.68 4.77
N ARG A 154 4.38 20.69 5.19
CA ARG A 154 4.83 19.30 5.30
C ARG A 154 5.17 18.70 3.94
N ALA A 155 4.35 19.01 2.92
CA ALA A 155 4.60 18.54 1.56
C ALA A 155 5.92 19.09 0.99
N LEU A 156 6.25 20.35 1.26
CA LEU A 156 7.53 20.96 0.87
C LEU A 156 8.70 20.42 1.68
N SER A 157 8.54 20.27 3.00
CA SER A 157 9.58 19.70 3.85
C SER A 157 9.95 18.26 3.44
N LEU A 158 8.96 17.44 3.04
CA LEU A 158 9.20 16.10 2.50
C LEU A 158 9.92 16.13 1.15
N LEU A 159 9.60 17.10 0.29
CA LEU A 159 10.27 17.28 -0.99
C LEU A 159 11.76 17.63 -0.80
N GLU A 160 12.06 18.49 0.16
CA GLU A 160 13.43 18.84 0.56
C GLU A 160 14.14 17.64 1.19
N GLU A 161 13.50 16.92 2.12
CA GLU A 161 14.06 15.71 2.75
C GLU A 161 14.45 14.65 1.70
N MET A 162 13.57 14.39 0.74
CA MET A 162 13.80 13.47 -0.37
C MET A 162 15.07 13.80 -1.16
N GLN A 163 15.32 15.08 -1.40
CA GLN A 163 16.48 15.57 -2.16
C GLN A 163 17.75 15.61 -1.32
N GLU A 164 17.69 16.21 -0.14
CA GLU A 164 18.87 16.51 0.68
C GLU A 164 19.36 15.30 1.47
N LYS A 165 18.44 14.56 2.09
CA LYS A 165 18.79 13.44 2.98
C LYS A 165 19.03 12.16 2.20
N HIS A 166 18.22 11.90 1.17
CA HIS A 166 18.24 10.63 0.45
C HIS A 166 18.75 10.74 -1.00
N GLY A 167 18.97 11.95 -1.52
CA GLY A 167 19.48 12.15 -2.88
C GLY A 167 18.54 11.65 -3.97
N ILE A 168 17.24 11.53 -3.66
CA ILE A 168 16.24 10.98 -4.59
C ILE A 168 15.73 12.14 -5.45
N ALA A 169 15.81 11.98 -6.77
CA ALA A 169 15.28 12.96 -7.71
C ALA A 169 13.74 12.96 -7.64
N PRO A 170 13.09 14.10 -7.34
CA PRO A 170 11.64 14.20 -7.41
C PRO A 170 11.17 14.01 -8.85
N ASP A 171 9.98 13.44 -9.02
CA ASP A 171 9.35 13.29 -10.32
C ASP A 171 8.22 14.31 -10.53
N VAL A 172 7.56 14.21 -11.68
CA VAL A 172 6.44 15.09 -12.05
C VAL A 172 5.30 14.95 -11.04
N ILE A 173 5.06 13.75 -10.51
CA ILE A 173 4.00 13.50 -9.53
C ILE A 173 4.35 14.18 -8.22
N THR A 174 5.62 14.09 -7.78
CA THR A 174 6.10 14.75 -6.56
C THR A 174 5.91 16.26 -6.63
N TYR A 175 6.38 16.91 -7.71
CA TYR A 175 6.22 18.36 -7.88
C TYR A 175 4.76 18.79 -8.05
N SER A 176 3.98 18.06 -8.84
CA SER A 176 2.56 18.38 -9.05
C SER A 176 1.78 18.29 -7.74
N SER A 177 2.11 17.31 -6.90
CA SER A 177 1.49 17.14 -5.58
C SER A 177 1.86 18.28 -4.63
N ALA A 178 3.14 18.68 -4.59
CA ALA A 178 3.58 19.82 -3.78
C ALA A 178 2.92 21.13 -4.23
N ILE A 179 2.84 21.39 -5.54
CA ILE A 179 2.15 22.57 -6.11
C ILE A 179 0.66 22.54 -5.73
N SER A 180 -0.02 21.40 -5.88
CA SER A 180 -1.43 21.26 -5.49
C SER A 180 -1.64 21.47 -3.99
N ALA A 181 -0.69 21.07 -3.15
CA ALA A 181 -0.73 21.35 -1.72
C ALA A 181 -0.66 22.88 -1.47
N CYS A 182 0.26 23.59 -2.11
CA CYS A 182 0.40 25.04 -2.01
C CYS A 182 -0.86 25.79 -2.50
N GLU A 183 -1.45 25.38 -3.61
CA GLU A 183 -2.70 25.96 -4.12
C GLU A 183 -3.83 25.86 -3.08
N LYS A 184 -3.99 24.67 -2.48
CA LYS A 184 -5.03 24.42 -1.47
C LYS A 184 -4.76 25.12 -0.14
N GLY A 185 -3.49 25.26 0.25
CA GLY A 185 -3.07 26.05 1.40
C GLY A 185 -3.20 27.57 1.20
N GLY A 186 -3.14 28.02 -0.06
CA GLY A 186 -3.28 29.43 -0.46
C GLY A 186 -4.62 30.07 -0.06
N GLY A 187 -5.68 29.27 0.08
CA GLY A 187 -7.00 29.75 0.52
C GLY A 187 -7.08 30.17 2.00
N GLU A 188 -6.07 29.86 2.82
CA GLU A 188 -6.02 30.31 4.22
C GLU A 188 -5.51 31.75 4.37
N TRP A 189 -4.75 32.25 3.39
CA TRP A 189 -4.24 33.63 3.41
C TRP A 189 -5.32 34.69 3.13
N GLU A 190 -6.42 34.33 2.45
CA GLU A 190 -7.56 35.23 2.21
C GLU A 190 -8.55 35.31 3.39
N ARG A 191 -8.37 34.49 4.44
CA ARG A 191 -9.26 34.41 5.60
C ARG A 191 -8.67 34.93 6.91
N ALA A 192 -7.45 35.46 6.89
CA ALA A 192 -6.79 36.12 8.03
C ALA A 192 -6.83 37.65 7.86
#